data_AF-A0A3N5LED9-F1
#
_entry.id   AF-A0A3N5LED9-F1
#
_cell.length_a   1.000
_cell.length_b   1.000
_cell.length_c   1.000
_cell.angle_alpha   90.00
_cell.angle_beta   90.00
_cell.angle_gamma   90.00
#
_symmetry.space_group_name_H-M   'P 1'
#
loop_
_entity.id
_entity.type
_entity.pdbx_description
1 polymer ?
#
loop_
_entity_poly.entity_id
_entity_poly.type
_entity_poly.pdbx_seq_one_letter_code
_entity_poly.pdbx_strand_id
1 'polypeptide(L)'
;MTMQRASLILPAIVAALALAACGAGDASGSADPTAPVTTTTAAPPQPLLQADLIGGCFMMGPNCVRYVIYDDASVEAHRLGNEAPELLWVAAIDESLVADLDAALAGADLEELRSRLGPGTCNACVDGIDTVLTITRDGAETVFDSAQVEFETSEPVFAAADRAVQAAAATGEVVIIQR
;
A
#
# COMPACT_ATOMS: atom_id res chain seq x y z
N MET A 1 -6.97 -42.48 44.85
CA MET A 1 -7.76 -43.66 44.43
C MET A 1 -8.94 -43.18 43.60
N THR A 2 -9.39 -44.05 42.68
CA THR A 2 -10.52 -43.96 41.75
C THR A 2 -10.40 -43.07 40.49
N MET A 3 -10.50 -43.78 39.37
CA MET A 3 -10.62 -43.43 37.96
C MET A 3 -11.76 -42.43 37.67
N GLN A 4 -11.63 -41.65 36.59
CA GLN A 4 -12.71 -41.59 35.59
C GLN A 4 -12.18 -41.20 34.21
N ARG A 5 -12.42 -42.09 33.23
CA ARG A 5 -12.30 -41.83 31.79
C ARG A 5 -13.47 -40.97 31.33
N ALA A 6 -13.24 -40.11 30.35
CA ALA A 6 -14.28 -39.71 29.39
C ALA A 6 -13.64 -39.56 28.01
N SER A 7 -13.96 -40.52 27.14
CA SER A 7 -13.76 -40.46 25.69
C SER A 7 -15.07 -40.03 25.03
N LEU A 8 -14.99 -39.14 24.04
CA LEU A 8 -15.96 -38.84 22.98
C LEU A 8 -15.15 -37.99 21.99
N ILE A 9 -14.65 -38.42 20.82
CA ILE A 9 -15.12 -39.25 19.70
C ILE A 9 -16.25 -38.58 18.87
N LEU A 10 -15.78 -38.03 17.72
CA LEU A 10 -16.43 -37.80 16.40
C LEU A 10 -17.30 -36.54 16.18
N PRO A 11 -17.55 -36.10 14.91
CA PRO A 11 -16.83 -36.34 13.63
C PRO A 11 -16.65 -35.10 12.73
N ALA A 12 -15.86 -35.32 11.66
CA ALA A 12 -15.71 -34.49 10.46
C ALA A 12 -17.02 -34.22 9.70
N ILE A 13 -17.14 -33.02 9.15
CA ILE A 13 -18.14 -32.66 8.14
C ILE A 13 -17.45 -32.69 6.77
N VAL A 14 -17.84 -33.68 5.97
CA VAL A 14 -17.47 -33.84 4.56
C VAL A 14 -18.70 -33.54 3.70
N ALA A 15 -18.43 -32.88 2.58
CA ALA A 15 -19.19 -32.82 1.33
C ALA A 15 -20.47 -31.97 1.24
N ALA A 16 -20.42 -31.03 0.29
CA ALA A 16 -21.44 -30.94 -0.77
C ALA A 16 -20.77 -30.52 -2.08
N LEU A 17 -20.56 -31.51 -2.97
CA LEU A 17 -20.56 -31.29 -4.41
C LEU A 17 -21.96 -30.86 -4.84
N ALA A 18 -22.08 -29.98 -5.86
CA ALA A 18 -22.80 -30.30 -7.11
C ALA A 18 -23.26 -29.07 -7.94
N LEU A 19 -22.84 -29.09 -9.20
CA LEU A 19 -23.59 -28.80 -10.45
C LEU A 19 -24.23 -27.43 -10.72
N ALA A 20 -23.81 -26.84 -11.85
CA ALA A 20 -24.61 -26.39 -13.02
C ALA A 20 -23.93 -25.15 -13.66
N ALA A 21 -23.76 -24.97 -14.97
CA ALA A 21 -24.33 -25.64 -16.12
C ALA A 21 -23.37 -25.56 -17.32
N CYS A 22 -23.24 -26.69 -18.02
CA CYS A 22 -22.76 -26.74 -19.40
C CYS A 22 -23.95 -26.31 -20.28
N GLY A 23 -23.86 -25.13 -20.89
CA GLY A 23 -24.78 -24.71 -21.94
C GLY A 23 -24.27 -25.19 -23.29
N ALA A 24 -24.79 -26.32 -23.77
CA ALA A 24 -24.67 -26.72 -25.16
C ALA A 24 -25.77 -26.00 -25.97
N GLY A 25 -25.36 -25.11 -26.88
CA GLY A 25 -26.22 -24.49 -27.87
C GLY A 25 -25.80 -24.93 -29.26
N ASP A 26 -26.70 -25.61 -29.96
CA ASP A 26 -26.54 -26.16 -31.30
C ASP A 26 -26.16 -25.11 -32.36
N ALA A 27 -25.30 -25.54 -33.28
CA ALA A 27 -24.88 -24.77 -34.45
C ALA A 27 -26.02 -24.61 -35.45
N SER A 28 -26.34 -23.37 -35.83
CA SER A 28 -26.99 -23.08 -37.10
C SER A 28 -26.80 -21.61 -37.54
N GLY A 29 -25.75 -21.39 -38.32
CA GLY A 29 -25.76 -20.43 -39.44
C GLY A 29 -25.59 -18.94 -39.17
N SER A 30 -24.72 -18.35 -40.01
CA SER A 30 -24.79 -16.97 -40.53
C SER A 30 -23.84 -15.93 -39.92
N ALA A 31 -22.76 -15.68 -40.67
CA ALA A 31 -21.92 -14.47 -40.73
C ALA A 31 -21.59 -13.76 -39.41
N ASP A 32 -20.39 -14.03 -38.86
CA ASP A 32 -19.82 -13.16 -37.84
C ASP A 32 -19.20 -11.93 -38.51
N PRO A 33 -19.61 -10.70 -38.15
CA PRO A 33 -18.80 -9.54 -38.43
C PRO A 33 -17.58 -9.61 -37.52
N THR A 34 -16.38 -9.62 -38.10
CA THR A 34 -15.14 -9.34 -37.37
C THR A 34 -15.27 -7.96 -36.74
N ALA A 35 -15.82 -7.89 -35.53
CA ALA A 35 -15.80 -6.70 -34.72
C ALA A 35 -14.33 -6.42 -34.40
N PRO A 36 -13.82 -5.21 -34.65
CA PRO A 36 -12.47 -4.87 -34.24
C PRO A 36 -12.39 -5.02 -32.72
N VAL A 37 -11.49 -5.89 -32.26
CA VAL A 37 -11.13 -5.96 -30.84
C VAL A 37 -10.41 -4.66 -30.53
N THR A 38 -11.13 -3.69 -29.96
CA THR A 38 -10.53 -2.48 -29.43
C THR A 38 -9.77 -2.87 -28.17
N THR A 39 -8.48 -3.15 -28.28
CA THR A 39 -7.59 -3.23 -27.13
C THR A 39 -7.41 -1.81 -26.58
N THR A 40 -8.27 -1.42 -25.64
CA THR A 40 -8.04 -0.22 -24.84
C THR A 40 -6.88 -0.52 -23.90
N THR A 41 -5.72 0.05 -24.17
CA THR A 41 -4.59 0.06 -23.23
C THR A 41 -5.01 0.82 -21.98
N ALA A 42 -4.95 0.18 -20.82
CA ALA A 42 -5.21 0.83 -19.54
C ALA A 42 -4.22 2.00 -19.34
N ALA A 43 -4.69 3.08 -18.73
CA ALA A 43 -3.82 4.18 -18.35
C ALA A 43 -2.74 3.67 -17.37
N PRO A 44 -1.52 4.23 -17.41
CA PRO A 44 -0.49 3.86 -16.44
C PRO A 44 -0.94 4.25 -15.03
N PRO A 45 -0.62 3.44 -14.01
CA PRO A 45 -0.98 3.73 -12.63
C PRO A 45 -0.36 5.06 -12.18
N GLN A 46 -1.11 5.80 -11.36
CA GLN A 46 -0.70 7.10 -10.85
C GLN A 46 -0.27 6.99 -9.39
N PRO A 47 0.81 7.67 -8.97
CA PRO A 47 1.21 7.67 -7.57
C PRO A 47 0.13 8.40 -6.75
N LEU A 48 -0.29 7.79 -5.64
CA LEU A 48 -1.17 8.44 -4.65
C LEU A 48 -0.37 8.96 -3.46
N LEU A 49 0.60 8.16 -3.01
CA LEU A 49 1.39 8.43 -1.83
C LEU A 49 2.82 7.98 -2.04
N GLN A 50 3.76 8.88 -1.77
CA GLN A 50 5.15 8.57 -1.55
C GLN A 50 5.49 8.79 -0.08
N ALA A 51 6.16 7.83 0.55
CA ALA A 51 6.63 7.93 1.92
C ALA A 51 8.14 7.71 1.98
N ASP A 52 8.88 8.77 2.31
CA ASP A 52 10.31 8.74 2.50
C ASP A 52 10.64 8.59 3.98
N LEU A 53 11.26 7.48 4.34
CA LEU A 53 11.80 7.23 5.67
C LEU A 53 13.24 7.72 5.71
N ILE A 54 13.49 8.83 6.40
CA ILE A 54 14.79 9.51 6.45
C ILE A 54 15.35 9.55 7.88
N GLY A 55 16.66 9.75 8.02
CA GLY A 55 17.31 9.94 9.32
C GLY A 55 18.28 8.82 9.67
N GLY A 56 18.08 8.15 10.79
CA GLY A 56 18.98 7.15 11.36
C GLY A 56 19.38 6.03 10.41
N CYS A 57 18.52 5.69 9.44
CA CYS A 57 18.86 4.74 8.37
C CYS A 57 20.07 5.18 7.52
N PHE A 58 20.35 6.48 7.39
CA PHE A 58 21.53 7.01 6.70
C PHE A 58 22.83 6.80 7.50
N MET A 59 22.74 6.65 8.82
CA MET A 59 23.93 6.43 9.67
C MET A 59 24.62 5.10 9.40
N MET A 60 23.89 4.14 8.81
CA MET A 60 24.40 2.84 8.41
C MET A 60 24.78 2.75 6.92
N GLY A 61 24.77 3.88 6.19
CA GLY A 61 24.91 3.93 4.74
C GLY A 61 23.58 4.27 4.04
N PRO A 62 23.47 4.10 2.71
CA PRO A 62 22.25 4.43 1.96
C PRO A 62 21.17 3.36 2.21
N ASN A 63 20.59 3.31 3.40
CA ASN A 63 19.61 2.29 3.81
C ASN A 63 18.23 2.85 4.11
N CYS A 64 18.04 4.15 3.93
CA CYS A 64 16.72 4.77 3.98
C CYS A 64 15.87 4.31 2.80
N VAL A 65 14.56 4.30 2.97
CA VAL A 65 13.63 3.72 2.00
C VAL A 65 12.54 4.71 1.67
N ARG A 66 12.19 4.73 0.39
CA ARG A 66 11.01 5.36 -0.16
C ARG A 66 10.03 4.27 -0.58
N TYR A 67 8.79 4.39 -0.16
CA TYR A 67 7.68 3.63 -0.74
C TYR A 67 6.87 4.54 -1.64
N VAL A 68 6.60 4.10 -2.87
CA VAL A 68 5.65 4.75 -3.79
C VAL A 68 4.45 3.82 -3.93
N ILE A 69 3.28 4.27 -3.52
CA ILE A 69 2.03 3.53 -3.53
C ILE A 69 1.14 4.15 -4.60
N TYR A 70 0.68 3.33 -5.54
CA TYR A 70 -0.11 3.74 -6.69
C TYR A 70 -1.61 3.48 -6.49
N ASP A 71 -2.42 4.10 -7.34
CA ASP A 71 -3.88 3.96 -7.37
C ASP A 71 -4.40 2.56 -7.73
N ASP A 72 -3.58 1.73 -8.35
CA ASP A 72 -3.86 0.32 -8.64
C ASP A 72 -3.36 -0.65 -7.55
N ALA A 73 -2.97 -0.13 -6.39
CA ALA A 73 -2.38 -0.88 -5.28
C ALA A 73 -1.02 -1.55 -5.55
N SER A 74 -0.39 -1.24 -6.68
CA SER A 74 1.03 -1.54 -6.84
C SER A 74 1.88 -0.66 -5.91
N VAL A 75 3.02 -1.20 -5.52
CA VAL A 75 3.99 -0.53 -4.66
C VAL A 75 5.38 -0.70 -5.23
N GLU A 76 6.14 0.38 -5.29
CA GLU A 76 7.57 0.36 -5.53
C GLU A 76 8.33 0.75 -4.25
N ALA A 77 9.32 -0.04 -3.87
CA ALA A 77 10.24 0.31 -2.80
C ALA A 77 11.60 0.71 -3.39
N HIS A 78 12.10 1.87 -2.98
CA HIS A 78 13.35 2.44 -3.45
C HIS A 78 14.31 2.70 -2.30
N ARG A 79 15.59 2.40 -2.48
CA ARG A 79 16.66 2.78 -1.56
C ARG A 79 17.07 4.22 -1.81
N LEU A 80 17.13 4.98 -0.72
CA LEU A 80 17.60 6.36 -0.68
C LEU A 80 19.06 6.44 -0.22
N GLY A 81 19.73 7.56 -0.53
CA GLY A 81 21.10 7.86 -0.11
C GLY A 81 22.18 7.63 -1.17
N ASN A 82 21.79 7.14 -2.35
CA ASN A 82 22.59 7.22 -3.57
C ASN A 82 22.21 8.49 -4.35
N GLU A 83 23.00 8.87 -5.37
CA GLU A 83 22.70 10.02 -6.25
C GLU A 83 21.31 9.89 -6.92
N ALA A 84 20.86 8.67 -7.17
CA ALA A 84 19.50 8.36 -7.62
C ALA A 84 18.90 7.25 -6.74
N PRO A 85 17.59 7.32 -6.41
CA PRO A 85 16.91 6.22 -5.76
C PRO A 85 17.04 4.92 -6.55
N GLU A 86 17.42 3.83 -5.88
CA GLU A 86 17.57 2.51 -6.48
C GLU A 86 16.30 1.70 -6.22
N LEU A 87 15.61 1.23 -7.27
CA LEU A 87 14.47 0.33 -7.11
C LEU A 87 14.94 -0.99 -6.48
N LEU A 88 14.34 -1.34 -5.36
CA LEU A 88 14.63 -2.57 -4.63
C LEU A 88 13.67 -3.69 -5.01
N TRP A 89 12.37 -3.42 -5.01
CA TRP A 89 11.33 -4.37 -5.42
C TRP A 89 10.04 -3.66 -5.82
N VAL A 90 9.20 -4.42 -6.52
CA VAL A 90 7.82 -4.08 -6.84
C VAL A 90 6.91 -5.14 -6.22
N ALA A 91 5.82 -4.70 -5.62
CA ALA A 91 4.83 -5.57 -4.98
C ALA A 91 3.41 -5.01 -5.18
N ALA A 92 2.44 -5.64 -4.53
CA ALA A 92 1.09 -5.12 -4.40
C ALA A 92 0.63 -5.24 -2.95
N ILE A 93 -0.18 -4.30 -2.50
CA ILE A 93 -0.88 -4.35 -1.21
C ILE A 93 -2.37 -4.63 -1.44
N ASP A 94 -3.13 -4.81 -0.36
CA ASP A 94 -4.59 -4.98 -0.45
C ASP A 94 -5.24 -3.73 -1.06
N GLU A 95 -6.03 -3.90 -2.12
CA GLU A 95 -6.74 -2.82 -2.81
C GLU A 95 -7.63 -2.00 -1.86
N SER A 96 -8.14 -2.61 -0.79
CA SER A 96 -8.94 -1.90 0.21
C SER A 96 -8.15 -0.84 0.98
N LEU A 97 -6.83 -1.00 1.15
CA LEU A 97 -5.99 0.01 1.79
C LEU A 97 -5.81 1.23 0.89
N VAL A 98 -5.71 1.02 -0.42
CA VAL A 98 -5.66 2.11 -1.39
C VAL A 98 -7.01 2.80 -1.52
N ALA A 99 -8.11 2.04 -1.53
CA ALA A 99 -9.45 2.59 -1.53
C ALA A 99 -9.73 3.44 -0.26
N ASP A 100 -9.30 2.96 0.91
CA ASP A 100 -9.39 3.70 2.17
C ASP A 100 -8.57 5.01 2.13
N LEU A 101 -7.35 4.96 1.60
CA LEU A 101 -6.49 6.13 1.42
C LEU A 101 -7.10 7.13 0.44
N ASP A 102 -7.55 6.67 -0.72
CA ASP A 102 -8.22 7.52 -1.70
C ASP A 102 -9.47 8.19 -1.13
N ALA A 103 -10.30 7.44 -0.39
CA ALA A 103 -11.48 7.98 0.29
C ALA A 103 -11.12 9.03 1.34
N ALA A 104 -10.08 8.79 2.15
CA ALA A 104 -9.60 9.75 3.14
C ALA A 104 -9.09 11.04 2.47
N LEU A 105 -8.40 10.92 1.33
CA LEU A 105 -7.89 12.06 0.57
C LEU A 105 -8.99 12.82 -0.17
N ALA A 106 -10.03 12.15 -0.67
CA ALA A 106 -11.11 12.78 -1.44
C ALA A 106 -11.93 13.77 -0.59
N GLY A 107 -12.01 13.53 0.72
CA GLY A 107 -12.72 14.40 1.66
C GLY A 107 -11.84 15.46 2.34
N ALA A 108 -10.54 15.49 2.06
CA ALA A 108 -9.59 16.32 2.79
C ALA A 108 -9.20 17.60 2.03
N ASP A 109 -9.25 18.74 2.70
CA ASP A 109 -8.48 19.92 2.29
C ASP A 109 -7.08 19.79 2.92
N LEU A 110 -6.10 19.41 2.10
CA LEU A 110 -4.75 19.13 2.58
C LEU A 110 -3.99 20.40 3.02
N GLU A 111 -4.36 21.56 2.50
CA GLU A 111 -3.76 22.84 2.91
C GLU A 111 -4.35 23.29 4.25
N GLU A 112 -5.67 23.17 4.43
CA GLU A 112 -6.31 23.38 5.72
C GLU A 112 -5.75 22.40 6.77
N LEU A 113 -5.63 21.11 6.42
CA LEU A 113 -5.00 20.10 7.26
C LEU A 113 -3.60 20.53 7.70
N ARG A 114 -2.75 20.95 6.76
CA ARG A 114 -1.40 21.44 7.11
C ARG A 114 -1.44 22.61 8.11
N SER A 115 -2.37 23.54 7.94
CA SER A 115 -2.46 24.75 8.77
C SER A 115 -2.88 24.51 10.22
N ARG A 116 -3.57 23.40 10.50
CA ARG A 116 -4.10 23.07 11.85
C ARG A 116 -3.21 22.11 12.65
N LEU A 117 -2.23 21.48 12.02
CA LEU A 117 -1.33 20.55 12.71
C LEU A 117 -0.37 21.29 13.64
N GLY A 118 -0.10 20.66 14.77
CA GLY A 118 0.95 21.09 15.69
C GLY A 118 2.35 20.96 15.10
N PRO A 119 3.37 21.52 15.77
CA PRO A 119 4.75 21.39 15.34
C PRO A 119 5.20 19.92 15.41
N GLY A 120 5.92 19.49 14.38
CA GLY A 120 6.55 18.18 14.33
C GLY A 120 7.76 18.04 15.26
N THR A 121 8.36 16.85 15.26
CA THR A 121 9.57 16.54 16.04
C THR A 121 10.61 15.92 15.12
N CYS A 122 11.83 16.47 15.09
CA CYS A 122 12.94 15.89 14.34
C CYS A 122 13.53 14.69 15.09
N ASN A 123 13.08 13.48 14.77
CA ASN A 123 13.64 12.25 15.30
C ASN A 123 14.96 11.90 14.61
N ALA A 124 15.10 12.25 13.33
CA ALA A 124 16.32 12.04 12.53
C ALA A 124 17.55 12.76 13.08
N CYS A 125 17.36 13.83 13.86
CA CYS A 125 18.43 14.67 14.39
C CYS A 125 19.30 13.98 15.46
N VAL A 126 18.86 12.85 16.03
CA VAL A 126 19.58 12.15 17.09
C VAL A 126 20.00 10.76 16.61
N ASP A 127 19.04 9.94 16.18
CA ASP A 127 19.24 8.60 15.59
C ASP A 127 17.94 7.95 15.06
N GLY A 128 16.81 8.64 15.19
CA GLY A 128 15.49 8.12 14.82
C GLY A 128 15.17 8.25 13.34
N ILE A 129 13.94 7.90 12.97
CA ILE A 129 13.43 8.02 11.61
C ILE A 129 12.38 9.13 11.59
N ASP A 130 12.51 10.04 10.63
CA ASP A 130 11.46 10.97 10.24
C ASP A 130 10.81 10.48 8.95
N THR A 131 9.54 10.84 8.76
CA THR A 131 8.75 10.46 7.60
C THR A 131 8.35 11.72 6.84
N VAL A 132 8.64 11.73 5.54
CA VAL A 132 8.11 12.72 4.61
C VAL A 132 7.08 12.05 3.72
N LEU A 133 5.82 12.49 3.82
CA LEU A 133 4.73 12.04 2.97
C LEU A 133 4.53 13.05 1.84
N THR A 134 4.67 12.62 0.60
CA THR A 134 4.23 13.37 -0.58
C THR A 134 2.95 12.74 -1.09
N ILE A 135 1.85 13.48 -1.01
CA ILE A 135 0.54 13.09 -1.51
C ILE A 135 0.33 13.74 -2.88
N THR A 136 -0.07 12.96 -3.87
CA THR A 136 -0.34 13.45 -5.22
C THR A 136 -1.84 13.39 -5.51
N ARG A 137 -2.43 14.54 -5.84
CA ARG A 137 -3.85 14.68 -6.21
C ARG A 137 -4.00 15.60 -7.40
N ASP A 138 -4.72 15.14 -8.43
CA ASP A 138 -4.98 15.92 -9.66
C ASP A 138 -3.70 16.51 -10.30
N GLY A 139 -2.58 15.81 -10.17
CA GLY A 139 -1.26 16.25 -10.65
C GLY A 139 -0.55 17.28 -9.77
N ALA A 140 -1.14 17.69 -8.64
CA ALA A 140 -0.52 18.54 -7.63
C ALA A 140 0.04 17.70 -6.47
N GLU A 141 1.20 18.09 -5.97
CA GLU A 141 1.86 17.44 -4.83
C GLU A 141 1.71 18.26 -3.55
N THR A 142 1.45 17.56 -2.46
CA THR A 142 1.35 18.13 -1.13
C THR A 142 2.26 17.36 -0.17
N VAL A 143 3.23 18.05 0.44
CA VAL A 143 4.26 17.44 1.28
C VAL A 143 4.00 17.66 2.77
N PHE A 144 3.99 16.59 3.55
CA PHE A 144 3.97 16.62 5.01
C PHE A 144 5.28 16.03 5.54
N ASP A 145 5.97 16.77 6.41
CA ASP A 145 7.25 16.38 6.97
C ASP A 145 7.10 16.26 8.49
N SER A 146 7.32 15.06 9.04
CA SER A 146 7.14 14.80 10.47
C SER A 146 8.05 15.63 11.38
N ALA A 147 9.13 16.20 10.84
CA ALA A 147 9.98 17.14 11.56
C ALA A 147 9.38 18.56 11.63
N GLN A 148 8.42 18.89 10.77
CA GLN A 148 7.79 20.20 10.68
C GLN A 148 6.36 20.21 11.24
N VAL A 149 5.59 19.15 10.99
CA VAL A 149 4.21 19.00 11.46
C VAL A 149 4.03 17.66 12.16
N GLU A 150 3.18 17.64 13.18
CA GLU A 150 2.83 16.41 13.87
C GLU A 150 1.93 15.52 13.00
N PHE A 151 2.25 14.23 12.93
CA PHE A 151 1.38 13.25 12.27
C PHE A 151 0.44 12.65 13.31
N GLU A 152 -0.79 13.16 13.34
CA GLU A 152 -1.82 12.68 14.26
C GLU A 152 -2.59 11.51 13.63
N THR A 153 -2.49 10.30 14.19
CA THR A 153 -3.23 9.12 13.67
C THR A 153 -4.74 9.18 13.94
N SER A 154 -5.22 10.16 14.69
CA SER A 154 -6.64 10.53 14.74
C SER A 154 -7.12 11.20 13.45
N GLU A 155 -6.22 11.75 12.64
CA GLU A 155 -6.54 12.30 11.33
C GLU A 155 -6.69 11.19 10.29
N PRO A 156 -7.83 11.09 9.59
CA PRO A 156 -8.10 10.00 8.65
C PRO A 156 -7.03 9.83 7.57
N VAL A 157 -6.48 10.95 7.06
CA VAL A 157 -5.43 10.94 6.04
C VAL A 157 -4.16 10.26 6.56
N PHE A 158 -3.68 10.62 7.74
CA PHE A 158 -2.47 10.02 8.32
C PHE A 158 -2.70 8.58 8.78
N ALA A 159 -3.88 8.27 9.32
CA ALA A 159 -4.25 6.90 9.67
C ALA A 159 -4.28 5.97 8.45
N ALA A 160 -4.81 6.43 7.32
CA ALA A 160 -4.84 5.65 6.09
C ALA A 160 -3.43 5.52 5.47
N ALA A 161 -2.67 6.61 5.43
CA ALA A 161 -1.29 6.61 4.94
C ALA A 161 -0.40 5.66 5.75
N ASP A 162 -0.47 5.71 7.09
CA ASP A 162 0.29 4.83 7.98
C ASP A 162 -0.02 3.35 7.70
N ARG A 163 -1.31 2.97 7.61
CA ARG A 163 -1.70 1.60 7.27
C ARG A 163 -1.16 1.16 5.90
N ALA A 164 -1.23 2.01 4.89
CA ALA A 164 -0.75 1.72 3.55
C ALA A 164 0.79 1.57 3.51
N VAL A 165 1.52 2.44 4.21
CA VAL A 165 2.99 2.38 4.34
C VAL A 165 3.43 1.15 5.12
N GLN A 166 2.76 0.80 6.22
CA GLN A 166 3.05 -0.44 6.96
C GLN A 166 2.81 -1.68 6.12
N ALA A 167 1.72 -1.70 5.33
CA ALA A 167 1.45 -2.79 4.40
C ALA A 167 2.53 -2.88 3.32
N ALA A 168 2.93 -1.75 2.73
CA ALA A 168 4.02 -1.67 1.75
C ALA A 168 5.33 -2.21 2.34
N ALA A 169 5.70 -1.79 3.56
CA ALA A 169 6.88 -2.28 4.26
C ALA A 169 6.83 -3.78 4.55
N ALA A 170 5.65 -4.37 4.73
CA ALA A 170 5.48 -5.80 4.94
C ALA A 170 5.62 -6.65 3.65
N THR A 171 5.67 -6.03 2.47
CA THR A 171 5.78 -6.76 1.19
C THR A 171 7.19 -7.23 0.85
N GLY A 172 8.22 -6.65 1.48
CA GLY A 172 9.62 -6.93 1.17
C GLY A 172 10.56 -6.50 2.28
N GLU A 173 11.80 -6.99 2.23
CA GLU A 173 12.82 -6.70 3.24
C GLU A 173 13.91 -5.78 2.67
N VAL A 174 14.21 -4.70 3.41
CA VAL A 174 15.32 -3.80 3.09
C VAL A 174 16.62 -4.42 3.56
N VAL A 175 17.36 -5.04 2.64
CA VAL A 175 18.69 -5.57 2.94
C VAL A 175 19.62 -4.41 3.30
N ILE A 176 20.17 -4.42 4.52
CA ILE A 176 21.10 -3.38 4.98
C ILE A 176 22.46 -3.57 4.30
N ILE A 177 22.92 -2.52 3.62
CA ILE A 177 24.26 -2.45 3.03
C ILE A 177 25.15 -1.72 4.02
N GLN A 178 26.15 -2.42 4.57
CA GLN A 178 27.19 -1.80 5.39
C GLN A 178 28.31 -1.31 4.45
N ARG A 179 28.68 -0.04 4.59
CA ARG A 179 29.84 0.56 3.93
C ARG A 179 30.87 0.99 4.96
#